data_AF-A0A0L6ULD1-F1
#
_entry.id   AF-A0A0L6ULD1-F1
#
_cell.length_a   1.000
_cell.length_b   1.000
_cell.length_c   1.000
_cell.angle_alpha   90.00
_cell.angle_beta   90.00
_cell.angle_gamma   90.00
#
_symmetry.space_group_name_H-M   'P 1'
#
loop_
_entity.id
_entity.type
_entity.pdbx_description
1 polymer ?
#
loop_
_entity_poly.entity_id
_entity_poly.type
_entity_poly.pdbx_seq_one_letter_code
_entity_poly.pdbx_strand_id
1 'polypeptide(L)'
;MYWPTGSASRLSSTTSRPEEELIGIEACPPTPQAPIGLFATWTTTELSVWNPKPRIVITKLVRSQDSLSRLGKNRLVKWKPDKAEHLLVIWFS
;
A
#
# COMPACT_ATOMS: atom_id res chain seq x y z
N MET A 1 -10.80 -3.52 27.34
CA MET A 1 -10.68 -4.73 26.51
C MET A 1 -9.24 -4.82 26.03
N TYR A 2 -8.55 -5.90 26.40
CA TYR A 2 -7.13 -6.09 26.16
C TYR A 2 -6.90 -6.56 24.71
N TRP A 3 -5.90 -5.99 24.04
CA TRP A 3 -5.44 -6.46 22.73
C TRP A 3 -4.50 -7.66 22.95
N PRO A 4 -4.57 -8.74 22.15
CA PRO A 4 -3.54 -9.75 22.20
C PRO A 4 -2.38 -9.32 21.28
N THR A 5 -1.28 -8.91 21.90
CA THR A 5 0.05 -8.92 21.26
C THR A 5 0.45 -10.38 21.11
N GLY A 6 0.19 -10.98 19.95
CA GLY A 6 0.59 -12.38 19.74
C GLY A 6 0.12 -12.99 18.43
N SER A 7 1.09 -13.17 17.53
CA SER A 7 1.13 -14.19 16.46
C SER A 7 0.59 -13.79 15.09
N ALA A 8 1.51 -13.36 14.23
CA ALA A 8 1.62 -13.89 12.85
C ALA A 8 3.03 -13.63 12.29
N SER A 9 4.02 -14.34 12.81
CA SER A 9 5.22 -14.66 12.04
C SER A 9 4.88 -15.69 10.96
N ARG A 10 5.54 -15.58 9.81
CA ARG A 10 5.62 -16.54 8.69
C ARG A 10 4.55 -16.44 7.60
N LEU A 11 4.82 -15.56 6.64
CA LEU A 11 4.77 -15.88 5.21
C LEU A 11 5.96 -15.21 4.51
N SER A 12 7.18 -15.59 4.91
CA SER A 12 8.39 -15.32 4.13
C SER A 12 8.67 -16.56 3.29
N SER A 13 8.12 -16.57 2.07
CA SER A 13 8.50 -17.53 1.03
C SER A 13 7.95 -17.09 -0.31
N THR A 14 8.50 -16.00 -0.87
CA THR A 14 8.92 -15.94 -2.29
C THR A 14 9.62 -14.61 -2.58
N THR A 15 10.85 -14.74 -3.07
CA THR A 15 11.72 -13.73 -3.71
C THR A 15 12.61 -12.92 -2.76
N SER A 16 13.89 -13.28 -2.79
CA SER A 16 15.05 -12.60 -2.22
C SER A 16 15.30 -11.23 -2.86
N ARG A 17 14.39 -10.28 -2.66
CA ARG A 17 14.68 -8.86 -2.84
C ARG A 17 14.99 -8.31 -1.45
N PRO A 18 16.02 -7.47 -1.24
CA PRO A 18 16.25 -6.84 0.06
C PRO A 18 14.90 -6.26 0.50
N GLU A 19 14.44 -6.63 1.71
CA GLU A 19 13.18 -6.16 2.26
C GLU A 19 13.20 -4.63 2.20
N GLU A 20 12.55 -4.06 1.18
CA GLU A 20 12.40 -2.63 1.11
C GLU A 20 11.54 -2.23 2.29
N GLU A 21 12.12 -1.42 3.17
CA GLU A 21 11.48 -0.99 4.41
C GLU A 21 10.13 -0.35 4.09
N LEU A 22 9.09 -0.84 4.75
CA LEU A 22 7.75 -0.28 4.65
C LEU A 22 7.78 1.15 5.19
N ILE A 23 7.51 2.12 4.31
CA ILE A 23 7.55 3.54 4.67
C ILE A 23 6.23 3.96 5.32
N GLY A 24 5.11 3.42 4.86
CA GLY A 24 3.82 3.85 5.37
C GLY A 24 2.64 2.99 4.93
N ILE A 25 1.53 3.24 5.62
CA ILE A 25 0.23 2.62 5.41
C ILE A 25 -0.82 3.72 5.46
N GLU A 26 -1.80 3.65 4.56
CA GLU A 26 -2.92 4.58 4.54
C GLU A 26 -4.22 3.83 4.24
N ALA A 27 -5.22 4.01 5.10
CA ALA A 27 -6.55 3.44 4.91
C ALA A 27 -7.44 4.38 4.10
N CYS A 28 -8.20 3.80 3.17
CA CYS A 28 -9.30 4.45 2.47
C CYS A 28 -10.60 4.09 3.21
N PRO A 29 -11.43 5.09 3.59
CA PRO A 29 -12.72 4.79 4.18
C PRO A 29 -13.61 4.01 3.20
N PRO A 30 -14.62 3.28 3.72
CA PRO A 30 -15.61 2.60 2.89
C PRO A 30 -16.28 3.53 1.87
N THR A 31 -16.44 3.02 0.66
CA THR A 31 -17.20 3.66 -0.43
C THR A 31 -18.28 2.71 -0.92
N PRO A 32 -19.27 3.17 -1.72
CA PRO A 32 -20.24 2.28 -2.35
C PRO A 32 -19.59 1.16 -3.17
N GLN A 33 -18.41 1.41 -3.76
CA GLN A 33 -17.65 0.46 -4.58
C GLN A 33 -16.76 -0.47 -3.75
N ALA A 34 -16.26 0.00 -2.60
CA ALA A 34 -15.46 -0.78 -1.64
C ALA A 34 -16.07 -0.66 -0.24
N PRO A 35 -17.10 -1.45 0.09
CA PRO A 35 -17.89 -1.28 1.32
C PRO A 35 -17.13 -1.62 2.62
N ILE A 36 -15.98 -2.28 2.51
CA ILE A 36 -15.12 -2.63 3.66
C ILE A 36 -13.94 -1.63 3.75
N GLY A 37 -13.82 -0.70 2.80
CA GLY A 37 -12.66 0.15 2.65
C GLY A 37 -11.48 -0.60 2.06
N LEU A 38 -10.44 0.14 1.69
CA LEU A 38 -9.19 -0.37 1.15
C LEU A 38 -8.04 0.15 2.01
N PHE A 39 -6.85 -0.42 1.86
CA PHE A 39 -5.65 0.22 2.39
C PHE A 39 -4.49 0.10 1.42
N ALA A 40 -3.63 1.09 1.42
CA ALA A 40 -2.41 1.14 0.64
C ALA A 40 -1.20 1.01 1.55
N THR A 41 -0.18 0.30 1.07
CA THR A 41 1.13 0.18 1.72
C THR A 41 2.19 0.55 0.70
N TRP A 42 3.22 1.31 1.07
CA TRP A 42 4.28 1.68 0.14
C TRP A 42 5.68 1.61 0.75
N THR A 43 6.64 1.33 -0.11
CA THR A 43 8.08 1.42 0.13
C THR A 43 8.64 2.58 -0.71
N THR A 44 9.96 2.71 -0.76
CA THR A 44 10.60 3.74 -1.60
C THR A 44 10.33 3.54 -3.10
N THR A 45 10.09 2.31 -3.56
CA THR A 45 9.93 2.00 -4.99
C THR A 45 8.64 1.25 -5.33
N GLU A 46 7.90 0.75 -4.33
CA GLU A 46 6.70 -0.04 -4.55
C GLU A 46 5.49 0.55 -3.80
N LEU A 47 4.31 0.32 -4.35
CA LEU A 47 3.01 0.63 -3.75
C LEU A 47 2.10 -0.58 -3.98
N SER A 48 1.43 -1.03 -2.93
CA SER A 48 0.46 -2.12 -3.00
C SER A 48 -0.86 -1.68 -2.39
N VAL A 49 -1.96 -1.99 -3.07
CA VAL A 49 -3.32 -1.77 -2.57
C VAL A 49 -3.92 -3.10 -2.16
N TRP A 50 -4.56 -3.11 -1.01
CA TRP A 50 -5.05 -4.30 -0.37
C TRP A 50 -6.55 -4.20 -0.09
N ASN A 51 -7.23 -5.31 -0.30
CA ASN A 51 -8.53 -5.54 0.31
C ASN A 51 -8.29 -6.07 1.74
N PRO A 52 -8.90 -5.50 2.79
CA PRO A 52 -8.80 -6.04 4.14
C PRO A 52 -9.55 -7.37 4.31
N LYS A 53 -10.61 -7.63 3.52
CA LYS A 53 -11.42 -8.85 3.60
C LYS A 53 -11.94 -9.28 2.21
N PRO A 54 -11.37 -10.35 1.61
CA PRO A 54 -10.25 -11.16 2.11
C PRO A 54 -8.94 -10.35 2.09
N ARG A 55 -7.95 -10.71 2.92
CA ARG A 55 -6.67 -10.00 3.06
C ARG A 55 -5.77 -10.26 1.83
N ILE A 56 -6.10 -9.64 0.70
CA ILE A 56 -5.44 -9.86 -0.59
C ILE A 56 -4.92 -8.57 -1.19
N VAL A 57 -3.82 -8.65 -1.93
CA VAL A 57 -3.34 -7.55 -2.77
C VAL A 57 -4.24 -7.47 -4.00
N ILE A 58 -4.87 -6.32 -4.21
CA ILE A 58 -5.67 -6.03 -5.40
C ILE A 58 -4.75 -5.64 -6.55
N THR A 59 -3.82 -4.73 -6.28
CA THR A 59 -2.88 -4.25 -7.28
C THR A 59 -1.56 -3.87 -6.65
N LYS A 60 -0.49 -3.98 -7.43
CA LYS A 60 0.87 -3.62 -7.07
C LYS A 60 1.48 -2.77 -8.17
N LEU A 61 1.99 -1.61 -7.80
CA LEU A 61 2.76 -0.72 -8.65
C LEU A 61 4.22 -0.80 -8.22
N VAL A 62 5.09 -1.24 -9.13
CA VAL A 62 6.54 -1.24 -8.95
C VAL A 62 7.13 -0.19 -9.87
N ARG A 63 7.95 0.71 -9.32
CA ARG A 63 8.56 1.80 -10.08
C ARG A 63 9.73 1.28 -10.91
N SER A 64 9.78 1.67 -12.18
CA SER A 64 10.95 1.42 -13.04
C SER A 64 12.09 2.37 -12.70
N GLN A 65 13.31 1.99 -13.08
CA GLN A 65 14.50 2.82 -12.85
C GLN A 65 14.38 4.20 -13.52
N ASP A 66 13.84 4.27 -14.74
CA ASP A 66 13.58 5.56 -15.42
C ASP A 66 12.67 6.46 -14.58
N SER A 67 11.60 5.88 -14.02
CA SER A 67 10.63 6.61 -13.21
C SER A 67 11.22 7.12 -11.91
N LEU A 68 12.07 6.31 -11.26
CA LEU A 68 12.79 6.70 -10.04
C LEU A 68 13.81 7.80 -10.33
N SER A 69 14.53 7.73 -11.45
CA SER A 69 15.50 8.77 -11.83
C SER A 69 14.83 10.10 -12.16
N ARG A 70 13.65 10.08 -12.81
CA ARG A 70 12.96 11.31 -13.25
C ARG A 70 12.15 11.99 -12.14
N LEU A 71 11.45 11.20 -11.33
CA LEU A 71 10.47 11.71 -10.37
C LEU A 71 10.93 11.54 -8.93
N GLY A 72 11.90 10.67 -8.66
CA GLY A 72 12.35 10.37 -7.31
C GLY A 72 11.65 9.17 -6.66
N LYS A 73 11.98 8.95 -5.39
CA LYS A 73 11.42 7.86 -4.56
C LYS A 73 10.05 8.24 -4.02
N ASN A 74 9.22 7.24 -3.73
CA ASN A 74 7.94 7.45 -3.07
C ASN A 74 8.18 7.99 -1.65
N ARG A 75 7.49 9.07 -1.29
CA ARG A 75 7.60 9.69 0.03
C ARG A 75 6.30 9.62 0.81
N LEU A 76 5.19 9.97 0.15
CA LEU A 76 3.89 10.04 0.78
C LEU A 76 2.82 9.58 -0.21
N VAL A 77 1.85 8.86 0.31
CA VAL A 77 0.69 8.40 -0.46
C VAL A 77 -0.56 8.88 0.26
N LYS A 78 -1.51 9.42 -0.49
CA LYS A 78 -2.82 9.83 0.01
C LYS A 78 -3.96 9.39 -0.90
N TRP A 79 -5.05 8.91 -0.31
CA TRP A 79 -6.32 8.69 -0.99
C TRP A 79 -6.95 10.05 -1.30
N LYS A 80 -7.40 10.22 -2.54
CA LYS A 80 -8.28 11.32 -2.90
C LYS A 80 -9.65 11.05 -2.24
N PRO A 81 -10.28 12.04 -1.61
CA PRO A 81 -11.56 11.86 -0.91
C PRO A 81 -12.78 11.71 -1.84
N ASP A 82 -12.58 11.41 -3.13
CA ASP A 82 -13.66 11.40 -4.10
C ASP A 82 -14.54 10.15 -3.95
N LYS A 83 -15.86 10.33 -4.01
CA LYS A 83 -16.83 9.27 -3.67
C LYS A 83 -17.06 8.26 -4.78
N ALA A 84 -16.57 8.53 -5.98
CA ALA A 84 -16.80 7.70 -7.17
C ALA A 84 -15.61 6.79 -7.52
N GLU A 85 -14.37 7.24 -7.26
CA GLU A 85 -13.15 6.56 -7.67
C GLU A 85 -12.10 6.56 -6.56
N HIS A 86 -11.45 5.40 -6.38
CA HIS A 86 -10.32 5.25 -5.47
C HIS A 86 -9.03 5.75 -6.13
N LEU A 87 -8.83 7.06 -6.14
CA LEU A 87 -7.60 7.66 -6.65
C LEU A 87 -6.54 7.75 -5.56
N LEU A 88 -5.34 7.23 -5.85
CA LEU A 88 -4.15 7.33 -5.00
C LEU A 88 -3.22 8.39 -5.57
N VAL A 89 -2.92 9.40 -4.76
CA VAL A 89 -1.94 10.43 -5.08
C VAL A 89 -0.62 10.04 -4.43
N ILE A 90 0.42 9.87 -5.25
CA ILE A 90 1.77 9.54 -4.81
C ILE A 90 2.64 10.79 -4.96
N TRP A 91 3.28 11.18 -3.87
CA TRP A 91 4.26 12.25 -3.84
C TRP A 91 5.66 11.68 -3.85
N PHE A 92 6.52 12.30 -4.66
CA PHE A 92 7.91 11.92 -4.83
C PHE A 92 8.84 13.01 -4.30
N SER A 93 10.08 12.64 -3.98
CA SER A 93 11.15 13.56 -3.56
C SER A 93 12.34 13.53 -4.50
#